data_AF-A0A7J8ESE6-F1
#
_entry.id   AF-A0A7J8ESE6-F1
#
_cell.length_a   1.000
_cell.length_b   1.000
_cell.length_c   1.000
_cell.angle_alpha   90.00
_cell.angle_beta   90.00
_cell.angle_gamma   90.00
#
_symmetry.space_group_name_H-M   'P 1'
#
loop_
_entity.id
_entity.type
_entity.pdbx_description
1 polymer ?
#
loop_
_entity_poly.entity_id
_entity_poly.type
_entity_poly.pdbx_seq_one_letter_code
_entity_poly.pdbx_strand_id
1 'polypeptide(L)'
;MDPEVSLLLQCPRGGLPEDQVRAKLSPAYDRRPLPGGDKAIAAVWETRLQAQPWLFDAPKFRLHSAALAPTDSQRPHLLLRLGLTSYRDFLGTNWASSAAWLRQQGAVDWGDKQAYLADPLGVGAALTTADDFLVFLRRSGRVAEAPGLVDVPGGHPEPQVQPDF
;
A
#
# COMPACT_ATOMS: atom_id res chain seq x y z
N MET A 1 -7.28 16.25 15.48
CA MET A 1 -6.57 15.06 14.97
C MET A 1 -7.19 14.76 13.63
N ASP A 2 -6.38 14.53 12.62
CA ASP A 2 -6.84 14.28 11.24
C ASP A 2 -7.24 12.79 11.13
N PRO A 3 -8.55 12.46 11.09
CA PRO A 3 -9.03 11.08 11.16
C PRO A 3 -8.66 10.21 9.95
N GLU A 4 -8.28 10.84 8.83
CA GLU A 4 -7.91 10.20 7.58
C GLU A 4 -6.48 9.65 7.55
N VAL A 5 -5.63 10.03 8.52
CA VAL A 5 -4.24 9.60 8.60
C VAL A 5 -3.88 9.06 9.98
N SER A 6 -3.20 7.92 10.01
CA SER A 6 -2.63 7.35 11.22
C SER A 6 -1.15 7.04 11.00
N LEU A 7 -0.32 7.36 11.99
CA LEU A 7 1.10 7.04 11.96
C LEU A 7 1.30 5.60 12.41
N LEU A 8 1.69 4.72 11.47
CA LEU A 8 2.03 3.33 11.77
C LEU A 8 3.40 3.20 12.45
N LEU A 9 4.37 4.02 12.02
CA LEU A 9 5.76 3.95 12.44
C LEU A 9 6.42 5.31 12.32
N GLN A 10 7.21 5.69 13.33
CA GLN A 10 8.05 6.88 13.31
C GLN A 10 9.51 6.43 13.45
N CYS A 11 10.31 6.68 12.43
CA CYS A 11 11.74 6.42 12.49
C CYS A 11 12.42 7.27 13.58
N PRO A 12 13.60 6.84 14.09
CA PRO A 12 14.44 7.68 14.92
C PRO A 12 14.73 9.04 14.29
N ARG A 13 15.11 10.02 15.13
CA ARG A 13 15.44 11.37 14.67
C ARG A 13 16.54 11.33 13.61
N GLY A 14 16.28 11.97 12.47
CA GLY A 14 17.20 11.96 11.32
C GLY A 14 16.85 10.94 10.23
N GLY A 15 15.86 10.06 10.47
CA GLY A 15 15.47 9.04 9.51
C GLY A 15 16.41 7.83 9.49
N LEU A 16 16.11 6.86 8.64
CA LEU A 16 16.92 5.65 8.46
C LEU A 16 17.42 5.59 7.02
N PRO A 17 18.74 5.44 6.79
CA PRO A 17 19.28 5.15 5.46
C PRO A 17 18.95 3.72 5.01
N GLU A 18 19.07 3.44 3.72
CA GLU A 18 18.71 2.17 3.09
C GLU A 18 19.42 0.96 3.72
N ASP A 19 20.71 1.09 4.04
CA ASP A 19 21.52 0.03 4.63
C ASP A 19 21.09 -0.38 6.05
N GLN A 20 20.28 0.44 6.72
CA GLN A 20 19.67 0.17 8.03
C GLN A 20 18.26 -0.41 7.94
N VAL A 21 17.72 -0.56 6.72
CA VAL A 21 16.42 -1.18 6.47
C VAL A 21 16.62 -2.60 5.94
N ARG A 22 15.78 -3.53 6.38
CA ARG A 22 15.69 -4.88 5.84
C ARG A 22 14.26 -5.16 5.43
N ALA A 23 14.10 -5.79 4.27
CA ALA A 23 12.81 -6.27 3.81
C ALA A 23 12.79 -7.80 3.82
N LYS A 24 11.72 -8.37 4.34
CA LYS A 24 11.39 -9.79 4.20
C LYS A 24 10.16 -9.91 3.31
N LEU A 25 10.39 -10.25 2.04
CA LEU A 25 9.35 -10.57 1.08
C LEU A 25 8.96 -12.05 1.22
N SER A 26 7.68 -12.35 1.40
CA SER A 26 7.21 -13.74 1.59
C SER A 26 5.71 -13.87 1.34
N PRO A 27 5.22 -14.95 0.69
CA PRO A 27 3.79 -15.18 0.50
C PRO A 27 2.98 -15.28 1.81
N ALA A 28 3.65 -15.59 2.94
CA ALA A 28 3.03 -15.54 4.26
C ALA A 28 2.49 -14.15 4.65
N TYR A 29 2.93 -13.10 3.94
CA TYR A 29 2.54 -11.70 4.14
C TYR A 29 1.57 -11.20 3.05
N ASP A 30 1.06 -12.08 2.20
CA ASP A 30 0.06 -11.75 1.19
C ASP A 30 -1.33 -11.59 1.82
N ARG A 31 -2.25 -11.03 1.04
CA ARG A 31 -3.66 -10.92 1.40
C ARG A 31 -4.27 -12.32 1.57
N ARG A 32 -5.18 -12.49 2.52
CA ARG A 32 -5.98 -13.71 2.67
C ARG A 32 -7.06 -13.77 1.57
N PRO A 33 -7.38 -14.96 1.02
CA PRO A 33 -8.53 -15.13 0.14
C PRO A 33 -9.80 -14.60 0.81
N LEU A 34 -10.68 -13.95 0.04
CA LEU A 34 -11.93 -13.44 0.59
C LEU A 34 -12.81 -14.58 1.12
N PRO A 35 -13.65 -14.36 2.16
CA PRO A 35 -14.53 -15.41 2.71
C PRO A 35 -15.44 -16.10 1.69
N GLY A 36 -15.89 -15.37 0.66
CA GLY A 36 -16.69 -15.89 -0.46
C GLY A 36 -15.88 -16.25 -1.72
N GLY A 37 -14.55 -16.22 -1.62
CA GLY A 37 -13.61 -16.39 -2.72
C GLY A 37 -13.36 -15.12 -3.54
N ASP A 38 -12.21 -15.11 -4.24
CA ASP A 38 -11.73 -13.94 -4.99
C ASP A 38 -12.46 -13.71 -6.33
N LYS A 39 -13.52 -14.47 -6.62
CA LYS A 39 -14.39 -14.23 -7.79
C LYS A 39 -15.03 -12.83 -7.75
N ALA A 40 -15.24 -12.27 -6.56
CA ALA A 40 -15.73 -10.90 -6.40
C ALA A 40 -14.73 -9.86 -6.98
N ILE A 41 -13.43 -10.06 -6.74
CA ILE A 41 -12.37 -9.20 -7.30
C ILE A 41 -12.34 -9.32 -8.82
N ALA A 42 -12.44 -10.55 -9.34
CA ALA A 42 -12.53 -10.80 -10.77
C ALA A 42 -13.71 -10.07 -11.41
N ALA A 43 -14.91 -10.17 -10.83
CA ALA A 43 -16.10 -9.51 -11.35
C ALA A 43 -15.99 -7.97 -11.39
N VAL A 44 -15.38 -7.36 -10.37
CA VAL A 44 -15.10 -5.91 -10.35
C VAL A 44 -14.15 -5.54 -11.48
N TRP A 45 -13.09 -6.31 -11.68
CA TRP A 45 -12.11 -6.08 -12.74
C TRP A 45 -12.70 -6.22 -14.15
N GLU A 46 -13.45 -7.30 -14.40
CA GLU A 46 -14.11 -7.51 -15.71
C GLU A 46 -15.10 -6.38 -16.03
N THR A 47 -15.91 -5.96 -15.06
CA THR A 47 -16.82 -4.82 -15.23
C THR A 47 -16.06 -3.54 -15.56
N ARG A 48 -14.89 -3.34 -14.95
CA ARG A 48 -14.04 -2.18 -15.22
C ARG A 48 -13.45 -2.23 -16.64
N LEU A 49 -12.95 -3.38 -17.09
CA LEU A 49 -12.40 -3.56 -18.42
C LEU A 49 -13.45 -3.41 -19.52
N GLN A 50 -14.69 -3.80 -19.28
CA GLN A 50 -15.80 -3.54 -20.22
C GLN A 50 -16.01 -2.05 -20.50
N ALA A 51 -15.82 -1.20 -19.48
CA ALA A 51 -15.94 0.26 -19.61
C ALA A 51 -14.64 0.94 -20.09
N GLN A 52 -13.49 0.40 -19.68
CA GLN A 52 -12.16 0.99 -19.89
C GLN A 52 -11.17 -0.11 -20.34
N PRO A 53 -11.28 -0.60 -21.58
CA PRO A 53 -10.54 -1.78 -22.05
C PRO A 53 -9.03 -1.56 -22.21
N TRP A 54 -8.56 -0.32 -22.13
CA TRP A 54 -7.14 0.03 -22.15
C TRP A 54 -6.45 -0.10 -20.78
N LEU A 55 -7.19 -0.38 -19.70
CA LEU A 55 -6.59 -0.62 -18.39
C LEU A 55 -5.82 -1.94 -18.40
N PHE A 56 -4.73 -1.96 -17.64
CA PHE A 56 -3.93 -3.15 -17.41
C PHE A 56 -3.69 -3.32 -15.91
N ASP A 57 -3.48 -4.56 -15.48
CA ASP A 57 -3.06 -4.85 -14.11
C ASP A 57 -1.54 -4.69 -13.97
N ALA A 58 -1.07 -4.41 -12.76
CA ALA A 58 0.34 -4.31 -12.44
C ALA A 58 0.60 -4.85 -11.03
N PRO A 59 1.68 -5.62 -10.81
CA PRO A 59 2.02 -6.14 -9.50
C PRO A 59 2.47 -5.00 -8.58
N LYS A 60 2.27 -5.16 -7.27
CA LYS A 60 2.65 -4.19 -6.23
C LYS A 60 3.18 -4.93 -5.00
N PHE A 61 3.99 -4.26 -4.20
CA PHE A 61 4.33 -4.75 -2.87
C PHE A 61 3.16 -4.52 -1.91
N ARG A 62 2.84 -5.51 -1.09
CA ARG A 62 1.88 -5.37 0.02
C ARG A 62 2.62 -5.12 1.32
N LEU A 63 2.25 -4.06 2.06
CA LEU A 63 2.79 -3.87 3.41
C LEU A 63 1.99 -4.70 4.41
N HIS A 64 2.62 -5.71 5.01
CA HIS A 64 2.00 -6.47 6.09
C HIS A 64 2.28 -5.84 7.46
N SER A 65 3.56 -5.58 7.77
CA SER A 65 3.93 -4.88 9.00
C SER A 65 5.35 -4.31 8.93
N ALA A 66 5.64 -3.39 9.82
CA ALA A 66 6.95 -2.79 10.01
C ALA A 66 7.32 -2.82 11.49
N ALA A 67 8.57 -3.13 11.82
CA ALA A 67 9.04 -3.20 13.20
C ALA A 67 10.42 -2.55 13.33
N LEU A 68 10.55 -1.62 14.28
CA LEU A 68 11.83 -1.04 14.65
C LEU A 68 12.59 -2.00 15.59
N ALA A 69 13.89 -2.13 15.38
CA ALA A 69 14.77 -2.76 16.37
C ALA A 69 14.93 -1.83 17.59
N PRO A 70 15.21 -2.38 18.78
CA PRO A 70 15.54 -1.58 19.95
C PRO A 70 16.71 -0.63 19.69
N THR A 71 16.68 0.58 20.27
CA THR A 71 17.66 1.64 20.02
C THR A 71 19.12 1.25 20.31
N ASP A 72 19.34 0.28 21.20
CA ASP A 72 20.68 -0.17 21.65
C ASP A 72 21.33 -1.27 20.77
N SER A 73 20.69 -1.67 19.66
CA SER A 73 21.27 -2.70 18.78
C SER A 73 22.31 -2.11 17.80
N GLN A 74 23.46 -2.77 17.64
CA GLN A 74 24.53 -2.36 16.71
C GLN A 74 24.22 -2.55 15.20
N ARG A 75 23.01 -3.01 14.83
CA ARG A 75 22.63 -3.48 13.47
C ARG A 75 21.10 -3.28 13.23
N PRO A 76 20.56 -3.56 12.01
CA PRO A 76 19.55 -2.76 11.30
C PRO A 76 18.32 -2.39 12.12
N HIS A 77 17.88 -1.15 11.92
CA HIS A 77 16.89 -0.49 12.75
C HIS A 77 15.44 -0.72 12.31
N LEU A 78 15.19 -1.20 11.07
CA LEU A 78 13.84 -1.43 10.56
C LEU A 78 13.72 -2.74 9.79
N LEU A 79 12.76 -3.58 10.18
CA LEU A 79 12.32 -4.73 9.41
C LEU A 79 10.94 -4.47 8.79
N LEU A 80 10.88 -4.44 7.46
CA LEU A 80 9.65 -4.43 6.67
C LEU A 80 9.26 -5.86 6.30
N ARG A 81 8.02 -6.25 6.60
CA ARG A 81 7.44 -7.53 6.15
C ARG A 81 6.51 -7.24 5.00
N LEU A 82 6.85 -7.76 3.83
CA LEU A 82 6.19 -7.45 2.57
C LEU A 82 5.61 -8.72 1.94
N GLY A 83 4.40 -8.60 1.42
CA GLY A 83 3.81 -9.56 0.48
C GLY A 83 3.80 -9.00 -0.94
N LEU A 84 3.08 -9.69 -1.82
CA LEU A 84 2.73 -9.20 -3.15
C LEU A 84 1.21 -8.99 -3.26
N THR A 85 0.83 -8.04 -4.11
CA THR A 85 -0.56 -7.75 -4.47
C THR A 85 -0.59 -7.16 -5.89
N SER A 86 -1.73 -6.65 -6.36
CA SER A 86 -1.84 -6.00 -7.66
C SER A 86 -2.83 -4.84 -7.67
N TYR A 87 -2.81 -4.07 -8.75
CA TYR A 87 -3.77 -2.98 -8.98
C TYR A 87 -5.22 -3.51 -9.05
N ARG A 88 -5.42 -4.67 -9.67
CA ARG A 88 -6.71 -5.37 -9.69
C ARG A 88 -7.21 -5.71 -8.28
N ASP A 89 -6.35 -6.29 -7.44
CA ASP A 89 -6.70 -6.63 -6.06
C ASP A 89 -7.05 -5.40 -5.23
N PHE A 90 -6.31 -4.29 -5.41
CA PHE A 90 -6.62 -3.01 -4.79
C PHE A 90 -8.02 -2.50 -5.16
N LEU A 91 -8.37 -2.52 -6.45
CA LEU A 91 -9.69 -2.09 -6.91
C LEU A 91 -10.82 -2.97 -6.35
N GLY A 92 -10.57 -4.28 -6.21
CA GLY A 92 -11.54 -5.24 -5.69
C GLY A 92 -11.66 -5.29 -4.17
N THR A 93 -10.77 -4.62 -3.43
CA THR A 93 -10.74 -4.67 -1.95
C THR A 93 -10.70 -3.27 -1.32
N ASN A 94 -9.56 -2.58 -1.33
CA ASN A 94 -9.39 -1.26 -0.73
C ASN A 94 -10.32 -0.20 -1.33
N TRP A 95 -10.49 -0.19 -2.65
CA TRP A 95 -11.36 0.76 -3.36
C TRP A 95 -12.82 0.29 -3.47
N ALA A 96 -13.13 -0.92 -2.99
CA ALA A 96 -14.48 -1.44 -3.07
C ALA A 96 -15.40 -0.74 -2.06
N SER A 97 -16.68 -0.59 -2.41
CA SER A 97 -17.70 -0.05 -1.48
C SER A 97 -17.85 -0.92 -0.22
N SER A 98 -17.46 -2.20 -0.30
CA SER A 98 -17.46 -3.17 0.81
C SER A 98 -16.17 -3.16 1.65
N ALA A 99 -15.22 -2.25 1.42
CA ALA A 99 -13.94 -2.22 2.15
C ALA A 99 -14.12 -2.19 3.67
N ALA A 100 -15.08 -1.42 4.19
CA ALA A 100 -15.36 -1.37 5.63
C ALA A 100 -15.83 -2.72 6.19
N TRP A 101 -16.66 -3.44 5.43
CA TRP A 101 -17.10 -4.79 5.80
C TRP A 101 -15.92 -5.78 5.78
N LEU A 102 -15.05 -5.71 4.77
CA LEU A 102 -13.83 -6.53 4.71
C LEU A 102 -12.92 -6.29 5.92
N ARG A 103 -12.80 -5.05 6.38
CA ARG A 103 -12.04 -4.72 7.59
C ARG A 103 -12.65 -5.30 8.86
N GLN A 104 -13.98 -5.23 8.99
CA GLN A 104 -14.69 -5.84 10.11
C GLN A 104 -14.50 -7.36 10.10
N GLN A 105 -14.68 -7.99 8.94
CA GLN A 105 -14.57 -9.44 8.80
C GLN A 105 -13.13 -9.92 9.02
N GLY A 106 -12.12 -9.19 8.54
CA GLY A 106 -10.72 -9.49 8.82
C GLY A 106 -10.39 -9.45 10.32
N ALA A 107 -10.95 -8.49 11.05
CA ALA A 107 -10.80 -8.43 12.50
C ALA A 107 -11.45 -9.62 13.21
N VAL A 108 -12.61 -10.10 12.75
CA VAL A 108 -13.31 -11.26 13.31
C VAL A 108 -12.56 -12.55 13.02
N ASP A 109 -12.14 -12.77 11.78
CA ASP A 109 -11.60 -14.06 11.34
C ASP A 109 -10.10 -14.21 11.68
N TRP A 110 -9.35 -13.11 11.67
CA TRP A 110 -7.88 -13.12 11.76
C TRP A 110 -7.31 -12.23 12.88
N GLY A 111 -8.15 -11.46 13.58
CA GLY A 111 -7.67 -10.41 14.49
C GLY A 111 -6.94 -9.28 13.77
N ASP A 112 -7.09 -9.16 12.45
CA ASP A 112 -6.39 -8.21 11.59
C ASP A 112 -7.37 -7.55 10.60
N LYS A 113 -7.61 -6.25 10.79
CA LYS A 113 -8.48 -5.45 9.91
C LYS A 113 -8.00 -5.41 8.46
N GLN A 114 -6.74 -5.70 8.20
CA GLN A 114 -6.12 -5.59 6.89
C GLN A 114 -5.98 -6.95 6.19
N ALA A 115 -6.38 -8.05 6.85
CA ALA A 115 -6.18 -9.42 6.36
C ALA A 115 -6.75 -9.66 4.96
N TYR A 116 -7.90 -9.07 4.66
CA TYR A 116 -8.60 -9.19 3.37
C TYR A 116 -8.36 -8.01 2.40
N LEU A 117 -7.44 -7.10 2.72
CA LEU A 117 -7.12 -5.94 1.89
C LEU A 117 -5.79 -6.12 1.15
N ALA A 118 -5.75 -5.59 -0.07
CA ALA A 118 -4.58 -5.61 -0.94
C ALA A 118 -3.42 -4.82 -0.33
N ASP A 119 -3.73 -3.64 0.23
CA ASP A 119 -2.77 -2.74 0.91
C ASP A 119 -1.45 -2.53 0.14
N PRO A 120 -1.52 -2.04 -1.12
CA PRO A 120 -0.34 -1.74 -1.90
C PRO A 120 0.48 -0.63 -1.23
N LEU A 121 1.78 -0.87 -1.05
CA LEU A 121 2.70 0.07 -0.43
C LEU A 121 3.02 1.22 -1.41
N GLY A 122 2.62 2.44 -1.05
CA GLY A 122 3.03 3.67 -1.72
C GLY A 122 4.35 4.24 -1.19
N VAL A 123 4.93 5.16 -1.95
CA VAL A 123 6.09 5.97 -1.55
C VAL A 123 5.79 7.45 -1.81
N GLY A 124 6.33 8.32 -0.95
CA GLY A 124 6.23 9.76 -1.09
C GLY A 124 7.43 10.45 -0.44
N ALA A 125 7.73 11.68 -0.85
CA ALA A 125 8.91 12.41 -0.40
C ALA A 125 8.57 13.82 0.10
N ALA A 126 9.14 14.20 1.24
CA ALA A 126 9.31 15.61 1.61
C ALA A 126 10.57 16.13 0.91
N LEU A 127 10.40 16.64 -0.32
CA LEU A 127 11.52 17.11 -1.16
C LEU A 127 11.87 18.56 -0.84
N THR A 128 13.12 18.79 -0.43
CA THR A 128 13.66 20.13 -0.12
C THR A 128 14.53 20.66 -1.26
N THR A 129 14.41 21.95 -1.55
CA THR A 129 15.28 22.69 -2.49
C THR A 129 16.52 23.26 -1.78
N ALA A 130 17.51 23.72 -2.55
CA ALA A 130 18.73 24.32 -2.00
C ALA A 130 18.50 25.67 -1.30
N ASP A 131 17.36 26.29 -1.53
CA ASP A 131 16.88 27.54 -0.91
C ASP A 131 15.77 27.29 0.13
N ASP A 132 15.74 26.09 0.73
CA ASP A 132 14.91 25.72 1.88
C ASP A 132 13.39 25.73 1.66
N PHE A 133 12.91 25.48 0.43
CA PHE A 133 11.50 25.27 0.14
C PHE A 133 11.13 23.78 0.04
N LEU A 134 9.89 23.46 0.39
CA LEU A 134 9.28 22.15 0.11
C LEU A 134 8.53 22.17 -1.23
N VAL A 135 8.69 21.09 -2.00
CA VAL A 135 8.03 20.93 -3.29
C VAL A 135 6.66 20.28 -3.13
N PHE A 136 5.64 20.92 -3.72
CA PHE A 136 4.26 20.42 -3.79
C PHE A 136 3.78 20.36 -5.24
N LEU A 137 2.83 19.46 -5.50
CA LEU A 137 2.20 19.26 -6.81
C LEU A 137 0.69 19.48 -6.70
N ARG A 138 0.07 20.02 -7.76
CA ARG A 138 -1.40 20.10 -7.87
C ARG A 138 -1.90 18.93 -8.72
N ARG A 139 -2.77 18.10 -8.17
CA ARG A 139 -3.41 17.00 -8.91
C ARG A 139 -4.42 17.55 -9.91
N SER A 140 -4.54 16.87 -11.05
CA SER A 140 -5.59 17.17 -12.04
C SER A 140 -6.99 17.00 -11.42
N GLY A 141 -7.97 17.79 -11.87
CA GLY A 141 -9.37 17.62 -11.47
C GLY A 141 -10.08 16.43 -12.14
N ARG A 142 -9.39 15.69 -13.04
CA ARG A 142 -9.98 14.62 -13.86
C ARG A 142 -9.53 13.21 -13.47
N VAL A 143 -8.72 13.06 -12.42
CA VAL A 143 -8.29 11.74 -11.93
C VAL A 143 -9.31 11.15 -10.95
N ALA A 144 -9.27 9.83 -10.77
CA ALA A 144 -10.21 9.14 -9.88
C ALA A 144 -9.95 9.40 -8.39
N GLU A 145 -8.68 9.38 -7.98
CA GLU A 145 -8.30 9.54 -6.58
C GLU A 145 -7.86 10.97 -6.28
N ALA A 146 -8.34 11.54 -5.17
CA ALA A 146 -7.95 12.88 -4.70
C ALA A 146 -7.94 13.99 -5.80
N PRO A 147 -9.01 14.14 -6.60
CA PRO A 147 -9.02 15.10 -7.70
C PRO A 147 -8.84 16.54 -7.20
N GLY A 148 -7.96 17.31 -7.85
CA GLY A 148 -7.73 18.72 -7.54
C GLY A 148 -6.98 19.01 -6.23
N LEU A 149 -6.62 18.00 -5.45
CA LEU A 149 -5.90 18.19 -4.18
C LEU A 149 -4.41 18.50 -4.39
N VAL A 150 -3.76 18.98 -3.33
CA VAL A 150 -2.30 19.12 -3.25
C VAL A 150 -1.70 17.76 -2.91
N ASP A 151 -0.55 17.44 -3.50
CA ASP A 151 0.18 16.21 -3.30
C ASP A 151 1.68 16.47 -3.22
N VAL A 152 2.44 15.46 -2.83
CA VAL A 152 3.92 15.46 -2.87
C VAL A 152 4.42 14.51 -3.97
N PRO A 153 5.68 14.62 -4.42
CA PRO A 153 6.25 13.63 -5.34
C PRO A 153 6.21 12.21 -4.74
N GLY A 154 5.72 11.24 -5.51
CA GLY A 154 5.52 9.88 -5.04
C GLY A 154 4.94 8.93 -6.10
N GLY A 155 4.58 7.72 -5.68
CA GLY A 155 4.02 6.69 -6.55
C GLY A 155 3.84 5.34 -5.85
N HIS A 156 3.54 4.30 -6.64
CA HIS A 156 3.37 2.92 -6.15
C HIS A 156 4.32 1.99 -6.93
N PRO A 157 5.47 1.60 -6.36
CA PRO A 157 6.50 0.84 -7.05
C PRO A 157 6.04 -0.57 -7.45
N GLU A 158 6.62 -1.09 -8.53
CA GLU A 158 6.29 -2.39 -9.12
C GLU A 158 7.47 -3.36 -8.93
N PRO A 159 7.24 -4.58 -8.41
CA PRO A 159 8.26 -5.63 -8.37
C PRO A 159 8.59 -6.11 -9.78
N GLN A 160 9.86 -6.40 -10.03
CA GLN A 160 10.32 -6.96 -11.32
C GLN A 160 10.08 -8.47 -11.45
N VAL A 161 9.62 -9.13 -10.37
CA VAL A 161 9.30 -10.56 -10.37
C VAL A 161 7.80 -10.70 -10.63
N GLN A 162 7.43 -11.22 -11.80
CA GLN A 162 6.05 -11.63 -12.05
C GLN A 162 5.73 -12.83 -11.16
N PRO A 163 4.69 -12.80 -10.31
CA PRO A 163 4.15 -14.04 -9.78
C PRO A 163 3.64 -14.85 -10.99
N ASP A 164 4.06 -16.11 -11.09
CA ASP A 164 3.50 -17.02 -12.10
C ASP A 164 1.97 -17.05 -11.90
N PHE A 165 1.23 -16.49 -12.87
CA PHE A 165 -0.23 -16.47 -12.89
C PHE A 165 -0.80 -17.78 -13.44
#